data_AF-A0AAF0UPD9-F1
#
_entry.id   AF-A0AAF0UPD9-F1
#
_cell.length_a   1.000
_cell.length_b   1.000
_cell.length_c   1.000
_cell.angle_alpha   90.00
_cell.angle_beta   90.00
_cell.angle_gamma   90.00
#
_symmetry.space_group_name_H-M   'P 1'
#
loop_
_entity.id
_entity.type
_entity.pdbx_description
1 polymer ?
#
loop_
_entity_poly.entity_id
_entity_poly.type
_entity_poly.pdbx_seq_one_letter_code
_entity_poly.pdbx_strand_id
1 'polypeptide(L)' 'MAIYVGQKDGDCKRVLVPVIYFNHPLFSELLREVEDEYGFNYPGGIIIPCRISEFERVQTQIKQGRVTRKMLTV' A
#
# COMPACT_ATOMS: atom_id res chain seq x y z
N MET A 1 6.15 1.75 -11.83
CA MET A 1 4.79 1.23 -12.07
C MET A 1 3.79 2.27 -11.57
N ALA A 2 2.66 2.46 -12.26
CA ALA A 2 1.59 3.34 -11.78
C ALA A 2 0.53 2.51 -11.05
N ILE A 3 0.09 3.00 -9.89
CA ILE A 3 -1.02 2.44 -9.11
C ILE A 3 -2.01 3.54 -8.76
N TYR A 4 -3.25 3.17 -8.44
CA TYR A 4 -4.26 4.10 -7.96
C TYR A 4 -4.44 3.92 -6.46
N VAL A 5 -4.45 5.01 -5.71
CA VAL A 5 -4.63 5.02 -4.26
C VAL A 5 -5.77 5.96 -3.91
N GLY A 6 -6.79 5.45 -3.23
CA GLY A 6 -7.96 6.23 -2.84
C GLY A 6 -9.11 5.32 -2.43
N GLN A 7 -10.08 5.84 -1.67
CA GLN A 7 -11.23 5.06 -1.21
C GLN A 7 -12.19 4.75 -2.38
N LYS A 8 -12.95 3.65 -2.29
CA LYS A 8 -13.89 3.18 -3.34
C LYS A 8 -14.85 4.27 -3.84
N ASP A 9 -15.30 5.16 -2.96
CA ASP A 9 -16.27 6.21 -3.26
C ASP A 9 -15.66 7.63 -3.23
N GLY A 10 -14.33 7.74 -3.25
CA GLY A 10 -13.60 9.01 -3.12
C GLY A 10 -12.56 9.25 -4.21
N ASP A 11 -11.83 10.36 -4.09
CA ASP A 11 -10.78 10.71 -5.04
C ASP A 11 -9.65 9.67 -5.05
N CYS A 12 -9.39 9.13 -6.24
CA CYS A 12 -8.27 8.23 -6.48
C CYS A 12 -7.08 9.01 -7.08
N LYS A 13 -5.93 8.93 -6.42
CA LYS A 13 -4.68 9.52 -6.90
C LYS A 13 -3.83 8.47 -7.58
N ARG A 14 -3.42 8.74 -8.82
CA ARG A 14 -2.43 7.92 -9.52
C ARG A 14 -1.04 8.24 -8.99
N VAL A 15 -0.34 7.23 -8.48
CA VAL A 15 1.01 7.37 -7.91
C VAL A 15 1.98 6.46 -8.66
N LEU A 16 3.19 6.97 -8.92
CA LEU A 16 4.29 6.18 -9.44
C LEU A 16 5.09 5.57 -8.30
N VAL A 17 5.18 4.24 -8.30
CA VAL A 17 6.01 3.48 -7.37
C VAL A 17 7.14 2.75 -8.10
N PRO A 18 8.35 2.71 -7.52
CA PRO A 18 9.38 1.79 -7.95
C PRO A 18 8.89 0.35 -7.85
N VAL A 19 9.21 -0.49 -8.84
CA VAL A 19 8.80 -1.91 -8.86
C VAL A 19 9.35 -2.67 -7.65
N ILE A 20 10.51 -2.26 -7.14
CA ILE A 20 11.15 -2.84 -5.95
C ILE A 20 10.29 -2.72 -4.68
N TYR A 21 9.30 -1.84 -4.62
CA TYR A 21 8.45 -1.69 -3.43
C TYR A 21 7.49 -2.87 -3.28
N PHE A 22 7.07 -3.52 -4.37
CA PHE A 22 6.19 -4.70 -4.31
C PHE A 22 6.83 -5.90 -3.60
N ASN A 23 8.17 -5.96 -3.58
CA ASN A 23 8.92 -6.98 -2.86
C ASN A 23 9.21 -6.59 -1.40
N HIS A 24 8.82 -5.38 -0.98
CA HIS A 24 9.06 -4.93 0.39
C HIS A 24 7.94 -5.45 1.32
N PRO A 25 8.26 -6.06 2.47
CA PRO A 25 7.27 -6.68 3.35
C PRO A 25 6.18 -5.71 3.83
N LEU A 26 6.53 -4.44 4.10
CA LEU A 26 5.54 -3.41 4.47
C LEU A 26 4.52 -3.14 3.35
N PHE A 27 4.93 -3.23 2.09
CA PHE A 27 4.03 -3.02 0.97
C PHE A 27 3.13 -4.25 0.79
N SER A 28 3.67 -5.44 0.98
CA SER A 28 2.90 -6.70 0.98
C SER A 28 1.88 -6.72 2.12
N GLU A 29 2.24 -6.27 3.32
CA GLU A 29 1.32 -6.15 4.47
C GLU A 29 0.19 -5.17 4.17
N LEU A 30 0.51 -3.99 3.60
CA LEU A 30 -0.50 -3.02 3.14
C LEU A 30 -1.45 -3.63 2.10
N LEU A 31 -0.93 -4.34 1.10
CA LEU A 31 -1.76 -4.98 0.07
C LEU A 31 -2.68 -6.05 0.67
N ARG A 32 -2.20 -6.83 1.65
CA ARG A 32 -3.00 -7.84 2.33
C ARG A 32 -4.11 -7.23 3.18
N GLU A 33 -3.82 -6.17 3.95
CA GLU A 33 -4.84 -5.46 4.74
C GLU A 33 -5.96 -4.93 3.82
N VAL A 34 -5.55 -4.39 2.69
CA VAL A 34 -6.45 -3.83 1.67
C VAL A 34 -7.26 -4.94 0.98
N GLU A 35 -6.66 -6.09 0.71
CA GLU A 35 -7.36 -7.27 0.21
C GLU A 35 -8.41 -7.78 1.21
N ASP A 36 -8.03 -7.97 2.48
CA ASP A 36 -8.89 -8.47 3.55
C ASP A 36 -10.11 -7.55 3.77
N GLU A 37 -9.93 -6.24 3.68
CA GLU A 37 -10.98 -5.26 3.94
C GLU A 37 -11.87 -4.97 2.71
N TYR A 38 -11.31 -4.95 1.49
CA TYR A 38 -12.02 -4.45 0.30
C TYR A 38 -12.26 -5.49 -0.81
N GLY A 39 -11.57 -6.63 -0.77
CA GLY A 39 -11.63 -7.71 -1.75
C GLY A 39 -10.90 -7.43 -3.07
N PHE A 40 -10.57 -8.49 -3.81
CA PHE A 40 -9.71 -8.47 -5.00
C PHE A 40 -10.39 -8.19 -6.35
N ASN A 41 -11.55 -7.54 -6.38
CA ASN A 41 -12.31 -7.43 -7.63
C ASN A 41 -12.11 -6.07 -8.33
N TYR A 42 -10.93 -5.87 -8.92
CA TYR A 42 -10.61 -4.66 -9.68
C TYR A 42 -10.12 -4.99 -11.09
N PRO A 43 -10.98 -4.91 -12.12
CA PRO A 43 -10.60 -5.15 -13.49
C PRO A 43 -9.77 -3.96 -14.02
N GLY A 44 -8.46 -4.15 -14.21
CA GLY A 44 -7.63 -3.25 -15.04
C GLY A 44 -6.47 -2.53 -14.36
N GLY A 45 -6.18 -2.76 -13.07
CA GLY A 45 -5.01 -2.17 -12.44
C GLY A 45 -4.90 -2.43 -10.93
N ILE A 46 -3.73 -2.13 -10.37
CA ILE A 46 -3.51 -2.16 -8.92
C ILE A 46 -4.16 -0.91 -8.34
N ILE A 47 -5.35 -1.09 -7.78
CA ILE A 47 -6.07 -0.09 -6.99
C ILE A 47 -5.91 -0.49 -5.54
N ILE A 48 -5.34 0.40 -4.74
CA ILE A 48 -5.19 0.23 -3.30
C ILE A 48 -6.26 1.09 -2.64
N PRO A 49 -7.41 0.51 -2.23
CA PRO A 49 -8.41 1.21 -1.45
C PRO A 49 -7.90 1.53 -0.05
N CYS A 50 -7.10 2.57 0.07
CA CYS A 50 -6.66 3.13 1.34
C CYS A 50 -6.56 4.66 1.26
N ARG A 51 -6.45 5.30 2.42
CA ARG A 51 -6.22 6.75 2.47
C ARG A 51 -4.82 7.04 1.93
N ILE A 52 -4.70 8.07 1.09
CA ILE A 52 -3.42 8.51 0.52
C ILE A 52 -2.38 8.78 1.62
N SER A 53 -2.80 9.30 2.78
CA SER A 53 -1.92 9.54 3.93
C SER A 53 -1.25 8.26 4.47
N GLU A 54 -1.98 7.15 4.54
CA GLU A 54 -1.42 5.87 5.01
C GLU A 54 -0.44 5.30 3.99
N PHE A 55 -0.77 5.42 2.71
CA PHE A 55 0.12 5.03 1.63
C PHE A 55 1.44 5.84 1.64
N GLU A 56 1.36 7.16 1.76
CA GLU A 56 2.53 8.05 1.83
C GLU A 56 3.39 7.76 3.07
N ARG A 57 2.76 7.40 4.21
CA ARG A 57 3.46 6.95 5.41
C ARG A 57 4.26 5.67 5.15
N VAL A 58 3.67 4.64 4.54
CA VAL A 58 4.38 3.40 4.18
C VAL A 58 5.52 3.69 3.21
N GLN A 59 5.27 4.50 2.18
CA GLN A 59 6.33 4.90 1.23
C GLN A 59 7.48 5.60 1.93
N THR A 60 7.18 6.49 2.88
CA THR A 60 8.20 7.21 3.66
C THR A 60 9.02 6.25 4.52
N GLN A 61 8.38 5.26 5.15
CA GLN A 61 9.08 4.23 5.93
C GLN A 61 10.01 3.37 5.06
N ILE A 62 9.54 2.96 3.87
CA ILE A 62 10.36 2.22 2.89
C ILE A 62 11.56 3.05 2.45
N LYS A 63 11.37 4.35 2.14
CA LYS A 63 12.47 5.25 1.74
C LYS A 63 13.49 5.46 2.86
N GLN A 64 13.05 5.46 4.11
CA GLN A 64 13.92 5.67 5.26
C GLN A 64 14.61 4.40 5.76
N GLY A 65 14.38 3.23 5.14
CA GLY A 65 14.93 1.95 5.58
C GLY A 65 14.47 1.53 6.99
N ARG A 66 13.41 2.17 7.52
CA ARG A 66 12.85 1.85 8.83
C ARG A 66 11.94 0.64 8.66
N VAL A 67 12.55 -0.54 8.73
CA VAL A 67 11.82 -1.74 9.15
C VAL A 67 11.38 -1.46 10.58
N THR A 68 10.11 -1.14 10.80
CA THR A 68 9.54 -1.25 12.14
C THR A 68 9.71 -2.70 12.55
N ARG A 69 10.72 -2.98 13.36
CA ARG A 69 10.77 -4.19 14.17
C ARG A 69 9.41 -4.24 14.88
N LYS A 70 8.49 -5.11 14.43
CA LYS A 70 7.41 -5.57 15.29
C LYS A 70 8.11 -6.26 16.46
N MET A 71 8.36 -5.49 17.50
CA MET A 71 8.70 -5.99 18.83
C MET A 71 7.40 -6.53 19.41
N LEU A 72 7.45 -7.76 19.92
CA LEU A 72 6.49 -8.45 20.79
C LEU A 72 5.33 -9.19 20.11
N THR A 73 5.45 -10.52 20.05
CA THR A 73 4.64 -11.39 20.91
C THR A 73 5.55 -12.54 21.35
N VAL A 74 5.89 -12.54 22.65
CA VAL A 74 6.47 -13.69 23.37
C VAL A 74 5.33 -14.58 23.84
#